data_AF-A0A7K0VW97-F1
#
_entry.id   AF-A0A7K0VW97-F1
#
_cell.length_a   1.000
_cell.length_b   1.000
_cell.length_c   1.000
_cell.angle_alpha   90.00
_cell.angle_beta   90.00
_cell.angle_gamma   90.00
#
_symmetry.space_group_name_H-M   'P 1'
#
loop_
_entity.id
_entity.type
_entity.pdbx_description
1 polymer ?
#
loop_
_entity_poly.entity_id
_entity_poly.type
_entity_poly.pdbx_seq_one_letter_code
_entity_poly.pdbx_strand_id
1 'polypeptide(L)' 'MTQHSPTPAGWYADPNDSTINRYWDGSSWTDDTSSR' A
#
# COMPACT_ATOMS: atom_id res chain seq x y z
N MET A 1 -19.90 11.48 3.61
CA MET A 1 -19.56 10.20 4.24
C MET A 1 -18.08 10.00 3.95
N THR A 2 -17.20 10.29 4.90
CA THR A 2 -15.75 10.12 4.72
C THR A 2 -15.47 8.63 4.62
N GLN A 3 -15.01 8.19 3.45
CA GLN A 3 -14.63 6.81 3.20
C GLN A 3 -13.36 6.54 4.01
N HIS A 4 -13.52 6.13 5.26
CA HIS A 4 -12.46 5.48 6.02
C HIS A 4 -12.26 4.13 5.35
N SER A 5 -11.31 4.05 4.42
CA SER A 5 -10.84 2.75 3.95
C SER A 5 -10.40 1.94 5.16
N PRO A 6 -10.81 0.67 5.28
CA PRO A 6 -10.47 -0.16 6.44
C PRO A 6 -8.97 -0.44 6.54
N THR A 7 -8.21 -0.24 5.47
CA THR A 7 -6.77 -0.43 5.40
C THR A 7 -6.03 0.87 5.75
N PRO A 8 -5.30 0.92 6.89
CA PRO A 8 -4.50 2.08 7.25
C PRO A 8 -3.32 2.27 6.29
N ALA A 9 -2.78 3.48 6.24
CA ALA A 9 -1.58 3.76 5.46
C ALA A 9 -0.37 2.97 5.98
N GLY A 10 0.42 2.37 5.09
CA GLY A 10 1.54 1.53 5.48
C GLY A 10 2.19 0.77 4.32
N TRP A 11 3.24 0.02 4.64
CA TRP A 11 3.93 -0.86 3.69
C TRP A 11 3.25 -2.23 3.64
N TYR A 12 2.88 -2.66 2.44
CA TYR A 12 2.23 -3.94 2.20
C TYR A 12 2.87 -4.61 0.99
N ALA A 13 2.82 -5.94 0.90
CA ALA A 13 3.38 -6.67 -0.24
C ALA A 13 2.67 -6.27 -1.54
N ASP A 14 3.41 -6.00 -2.61
CA ASP A 14 2.78 -5.68 -3.90
C ASP A 14 2.05 -6.93 -4.45
N PRO A 15 0.78 -6.79 -4.88
CA PRO A 15 -0.01 -7.93 -5.36
C PRO A 15 0.50 -8.50 -6.70
N ASN A 16 1.27 -7.73 -7.47
CA ASN A 16 1.92 -8.19 -8.70
C ASN A 16 3.33 -8.74 -8.42
N ASP A 17 4.01 -8.21 -7.41
CA ASP A 17 5.35 -8.65 -7.02
C ASP A 17 5.53 -8.75 -5.49
N SER A 18 5.35 -9.97 -4.97
CA SER A 18 5.51 -10.25 -3.54
C SER A 18 6.94 -10.10 -3.00
N THR A 19 7.94 -9.82 -3.84
CA THR A 19 9.33 -9.56 -3.42
C THR A 19 9.56 -8.13 -2.94
N ILE A 20 8.63 -7.22 -3.27
CA ILE A 20 8.68 -5.81 -2.88
C ILE A 20 7.49 -5.46 -1.99
N ASN A 21 7.69 -4.47 -1.14
CA ASN A 21 6.62 -3.81 -0.43
C ASN A 21 6.30 -2.49 -1.14
N ARG A 22 5.02 -2.24 -1.41
CA ARG A 22 4.53 -0.97 -1.93
C ARG A 22 3.83 -0.20 -0.81
N TYR A 23 3.88 1.11 -0.87
CA TYR A 23 3.23 1.94 0.14
C TYR A 23 1.77 2.21 -0.24
N TRP A 24 0.88 1.90 0.70
CA TRP A 24 -0.55 2.23 0.65
C TRP A 24 -0.80 3.51 1.44
N ASP A 25 -1.45 4.51 0.85
CA ASP A 25 -1.72 5.80 1.52
C ASP A 25 -2.99 5.80 2.38
N GLY A 26 -3.76 4.70 2.35
CA GLY A 26 -5.10 4.64 2.94
C GLY A 26 -6.20 4.73 1.88
N SER A 27 -5.93 5.24 0.68
CA SER A 27 -6.91 5.29 -0.42
C SER A 27 -6.44 4.54 -1.65
N SER A 28 -5.13 4.59 -1.94
CA SER A 28 -4.53 4.04 -3.16
C SER A 28 -3.14 3.48 -2.88
N TRP A 29 -2.61 2.73 -3.85
CA TRP A 29 -1.21 2.35 -3.85
C TRP A 29 -0.37 3.45 -4.49
N THR A 30 0.62 3.94 -3.76
CA THR A 30 1.57 4.97 -4.25
C THR A 30 2.67 4.36 -5.10
N ASP A 31 3.53 5.18 -5.71
CA ASP A 31 4.69 4.70 -6.49
C ASP A 31 5.88 4.30 -5.59
N ASP A 32 5.82 4.64 -4.30
CA ASP A 32 6.83 4.28 -3.32
C ASP A 32 6.88 2.76 -3.12
N THR A 33 8.00 2.17 -3.51
CA THR A 33 8.31 0.75 -3.31
C THR A 33 9.59 0.59 -2.52
N SER A 34 9.58 -0.29 -1.52
CA SER A 34 10.75 -0.75 -0.80
C SER A 34 11.06 -2.19 -1.20
N SER A 35 12.28 -2.47 -1.62
CA SER A 35 12.79 -3.83 -1.63
C SER A 35 12.90 -4.32 -0.19
N ARG A 36 12.54 -5.58 0.05
CA ARG A 36 12.61 -6.21 1.36
C ARG A 36 14.04 -6.35 1.89
#